data_AF-A0A0D6P7N9-F1
#
_entry.id   AF-A0A0D6P7N9-F1
#
_cell.length_a   1.000
_cell.length_b   1.000
_cell.length_c   1.000
_cell.angle_alpha   90.00
_cell.angle_beta   90.00
_cell.angle_gamma   90.00
#
_symmetry.space_group_name_H-M   'P 1'
#
loop_
_entity.id
_entity.type
_entity.pdbx_description
1 polymer ?
#
loop_
_entity_poly.entity_id
_entity_poly.type
_entity_poly.pdbx_seq_one_letter_code
_entity_poly.pdbx_strand_id
1 'polypeptide(L)'
;MTTAFDVGPASGSLPMTQALRRRLGSVTNDAQMRDLLYLEAWERDPQPGAGAALRINQIRRANPELAAEIRAELSHPLRPA
;
A
#
# COMPACT_ATOMS: atom_id res chain seq x y z
N MET A 1 -24.53 -0.37 16.42
CA MET A 1 -23.11 -0.03 16.67
C MET A 1 -22.27 -1.14 16.04
N THR A 2 -21.79 -0.94 14.82
CA THR A 2 -20.90 -1.88 14.13
C THR A 2 -19.66 -1.10 13.72
N THR A 3 -18.50 -1.58 14.16
CA THR A 3 -17.17 -0.99 13.98
C THR A 3 -16.81 -0.91 12.50
N ALA A 4 -16.84 0.31 11.96
CA ALA A 4 -16.22 0.66 10.70
C ALA A 4 -14.69 0.81 10.91
N PHE A 5 -13.95 -0.29 10.74
CA PHE A 5 -12.49 -0.26 10.55
C PHE A 5 -12.09 -0.93 9.22
N ASP A 6 -13.02 -0.96 8.26
CA ASP A 6 -12.76 -1.36 6.88
C ASP A 6 -12.60 -0.09 6.04
N VAL A 7 -11.39 0.45 6.02
CA VAL A 7 -10.97 1.40 4.97
C VAL A 7 -9.65 0.88 4.39
N GLY A 8 -9.65 -0.38 3.97
CA GLY A 8 -8.73 -0.82 2.94
C GLY A 8 -9.16 -0.21 1.60
N PRO A 9 -8.26 -0.01 0.63
CA PRO A 9 -8.68 0.40 -0.70
C PRO A 9 -9.73 -0.58 -1.21
N ALA A 10 -10.83 -0.06 -1.76
CA ALA A 10 -11.83 -0.88 -2.43
C ALA A 10 -11.11 -1.81 -3.41
N SER A 11 -11.57 -3.06 -3.53
CA SER A 11 -10.97 -4.14 -4.33
C SER A 11 -10.78 -3.84 -5.85
N GLY A 12 -10.97 -2.59 -6.29
CA GLY A 12 -10.69 -2.06 -7.63
C GLY A 12 -9.67 -0.90 -7.67
N SER A 13 -8.88 -0.66 -6.61
CA SER A 13 -7.82 0.35 -6.66
C SER A 13 -6.63 -0.17 -7.48
N LEU A 14 -6.29 0.54 -8.56
CA LEU A 14 -5.13 0.21 -9.38
C LEU A 14 -3.84 0.73 -8.73
N PRO A 15 -2.73 -0.03 -8.80
CA PRO A 15 -1.44 0.41 -8.27
C PRO A 15 -0.92 1.66 -8.98
N MET A 16 -0.54 2.67 -8.21
CA MET A 16 -0.01 3.95 -8.69
C MET A 16 1.47 3.85 -9.05
N THR A 17 2.24 3.11 -8.26
CA THR A 17 3.70 2.94 -8.40
C THR A 17 4.06 1.74 -9.28
N GLN A 18 5.17 1.84 -9.99
CA GLN A 18 5.74 0.72 -10.74
C GLN A 18 6.24 -0.38 -9.80
N ALA A 19 6.83 -0.01 -8.66
CA ALA A 19 7.21 -0.95 -7.61
C ALA A 19 6.05 -1.88 -7.21
N LEU A 20 4.88 -1.30 -6.93
CA LEU A 20 3.70 -2.10 -6.59
C LEU A 20 3.19 -2.91 -7.78
N ARG A 21 3.15 -2.34 -9.00
CA ARG A 21 2.76 -3.08 -10.22
C ARG A 21 3.59 -4.33 -10.43
N ARG A 22 4.93 -4.22 -10.33
CA ARG A 22 5.85 -5.36 -10.45
C ARG A 22 5.56 -6.42 -9.41
N ARG A 23 5.36 -6.00 -8.15
CA ARG A 23 5.10 -6.92 -7.04
C ARG A 23 3.78 -7.66 -7.21
N LEU A 24 2.71 -6.96 -7.58
CA LEU A 24 1.38 -7.53 -7.77
C LEU A 24 1.35 -8.59 -8.89
N GLY A 25 2.21 -8.47 -9.91
CA GLY A 25 2.36 -9.49 -10.94
C GLY A 25 2.78 -10.87 -10.41
N SER A 26 3.29 -10.95 -9.17
CA SER A 26 3.71 -12.20 -8.52
C SER A 26 2.80 -12.65 -7.35
N VAL A 27 1.78 -11.85 -7.01
CA VAL A 27 0.90 -12.11 -5.85
C VAL A 27 -0.36 -12.85 -6.30
N THR A 28 -0.57 -14.05 -5.76
CA THR A 28 -1.77 -14.87 -6.00
C THR A 28 -2.79 -14.81 -4.87
N ASN A 29 -2.45 -14.17 -3.75
CA ASN A 29 -3.31 -14.08 -2.58
C ASN A 29 -3.99 -12.69 -2.51
N ASP A 30 -5.33 -12.67 -2.61
CA ASP A 30 -6.13 -11.46 -2.56
C ASP A 30 -5.92 -10.65 -1.27
N ALA A 31 -5.72 -11.30 -0.13
CA ALA A 31 -5.46 -10.61 1.14
C ALA A 31 -4.12 -9.88 1.09
N GLN A 32 -3.10 -10.53 0.53
CA GLN A 32 -1.78 -9.92 0.34
C GLN A 32 -1.85 -8.76 -0.65
N MET A 33 -2.60 -8.90 -1.74
CA MET A 33 -2.81 -7.82 -2.71
C MET A 33 -3.44 -6.59 -2.04
N ARG A 34 -4.48 -6.77 -1.21
CA ARG A 34 -5.12 -5.68 -0.47
C ARG A 34 -4.15 -5.00 0.51
N ASP A 35 -3.32 -5.75 1.20
CA ASP A 35 -2.31 -5.19 2.10
C ASP A 35 -1.30 -4.31 1.34
N LEU A 36 -0.85 -4.76 0.17
CA LEU A 36 0.12 -4.00 -0.60
C LEU A 36 -0.48 -2.73 -1.23
N LEU A 37 -1.74 -2.79 -1.69
CA LEU A 37 -2.48 -1.61 -2.12
C LEU A 37 -2.73 -0.64 -0.96
N TYR A 38 -3.01 -1.17 0.23
CA TYR A 38 -3.18 -0.37 1.45
C TYR A 38 -1.88 0.32 1.86
N LEU A 39 -0.73 -0.36 1.72
CA LEU A 39 0.58 0.23 1.93
C LEU A 39 0.80 1.44 1.01
N GLU A 40 0.57 1.30 -0.30
CA GLU A 40 0.76 2.41 -1.24
C GLU A 40 -0.17 3.59 -0.96
N ALA A 41 -1.45 3.32 -0.66
CA ALA A 41 -2.40 4.36 -0.29
C ALA A 41 -1.94 5.15 0.95
N TRP A 42 -1.41 4.45 1.96
CA TRP A 42 -0.86 5.07 3.15
C TRP A 42 0.42 5.86 2.87
N GLU A 43 1.36 5.34 2.09
CA GLU A 43 2.60 6.06 1.78
C GLU A 43 2.33 7.36 1.02
N ARG A 44 1.21 7.42 0.27
CA ARG A 44 0.76 8.64 -0.42
C ARG A 44 0.11 9.65 0.52
N ASP A 45 -0.82 9.20 1.35
CA ASP A 45 -1.58 10.05 2.26
C ASP A 45 -1.80 9.32 3.60
N PRO A 46 -0.87 9.47 4.56
CA PRO A 46 -0.97 8.81 5.85
C PRO A 46 -2.19 9.30 6.64
N GLN A 47 -3.16 8.42 6.85
CA GLN A 47 -4.39 8.75 7.60
C GLN A 47 -4.19 8.53 9.11
N PRO A 48 -4.54 9.49 9.98
CA PRO A 48 -4.31 9.37 11.41
C PRO A 48 -5.30 8.36 12.03
N GLY A 49 -4.85 7.13 12.25
CA GLY A 49 -5.58 6.09 12.97
C GLY A 49 -4.65 5.03 13.53
N ALA A 50 -4.76 4.72 14.83
CA ALA A 50 -3.86 3.79 15.51
C ALA A 50 -3.86 2.38 14.88
N GLY A 51 -5.05 1.86 14.52
CA GLY A 51 -5.18 0.57 13.84
C GLY A 51 -4.54 0.55 12.45
N ALA A 52 -4.76 1.61 11.67
CA ALA A 52 -4.16 1.79 10.35
C ALA A 52 -2.63 1.87 10.43
N ALA A 53 -2.10 2.68 11.35
CA ALA A 53 -0.66 2.81 11.59
C ALA A 53 -0.02 1.48 12.01
N LEU A 54 -0.67 0.70 12.88
CA LEU A 54 -0.19 -0.63 13.28
C LEU A 54 -0.15 -1.60 12.11
N ARG A 55 -1.23 -1.67 11.32
CA ARG A 55 -1.30 -2.55 10.15
C ARG A 55 -0.21 -2.20 9.14
N ILE A 56 -0.02 -0.91 8.87
CA ILE A 56 1.03 -0.44 7.96
C ILE A 56 2.43 -0.78 8.47
N ASN A 57 2.68 -0.62 9.77
CA ASN A 57 3.97 -1.01 10.35
C ASN A 57 4.23 -2.52 10.21
N GLN A 58 3.20 -3.37 10.34
CA GLN A 58 3.33 -4.80 10.06
C GLN A 58 3.69 -5.06 8.59
N ILE A 59 2.97 -4.43 7.66
CA ILE A 59 3.19 -4.61 6.21
C ILE A 59 4.59 -4.12 5.80
N ARG A 60 5.05 -2.97 6.31
CA ARG A 60 6.40 -2.44 6.08
C ARG A 60 7.49 -3.37 6.58
N ARG A 61 7.33 -3.96 7.77
CA ARG A 61 8.29 -4.92 8.31
C ARG A 61 8.37 -6.19 7.46
N ALA A 62 7.25 -6.62 6.89
CA ALA A 62 7.20 -7.77 5.98
C ALA A 62 7.75 -7.44 4.57
N ASN A 63 7.74 -6.16 4.17
CA ASN A 63 8.12 -5.72 2.82
C ASN A 63 8.98 -4.43 2.86
N PRO A 64 10.18 -4.46 3.47
CA PRO A 64 10.96 -3.24 3.71
C PRO A 64 11.45 -2.59 2.41
N GLU A 65 11.91 -3.39 1.45
CA GLU A 65 12.39 -2.91 0.14
C GLU A 65 11.26 -2.27 -0.67
N LEU A 66 10.12 -2.95 -0.76
CA LEU A 66 8.94 -2.45 -1.46
C LEU A 66 8.45 -1.11 -0.88
N ALA A 67 8.41 -0.98 0.45
CA ALA A 67 8.03 0.28 1.09
C ALA A 67 8.99 1.42 0.75
N ALA A 68 10.29 1.14 0.64
CA ALA A 68 11.28 2.13 0.23
C ALA A 68 11.10 2.56 -1.23
N GLU A 69 10.87 1.60 -2.14
CA GLU A 69 10.62 1.89 -3.56
C GLU A 69 9.34 2.73 -3.75
N ILE A 70 8.24 2.35 -3.09
CA ILE A 70 6.98 3.10 -3.12
C ILE A 70 7.20 4.54 -2.65
N ARG A 71 7.87 4.75 -1.51
CA ARG A 71 8.17 6.11 -1.01
C ARG A 71 9.03 6.91 -1.97
N ALA A 72 10.02 6.28 -2.60
CA ALA A 72 10.89 6.94 -3.56
C ALA A 72 10.08 7.42 -4.78
N GLU A 73 9.22 6.56 -5.34
CA GLU A 73 8.36 6.92 -6.47
C GLU A 73 7.31 7.98 -6.12
N LEU A 74 6.76 7.96 -4.91
CA LEU A 74 5.80 8.97 -4.46
C LEU A 74 6.46 10.33 -4.16
N SER A 75 7.70 10.33 -3.65
CA SER A 75 8.46 11.55 -3.37
C SER A 75 9.08 12.16 -4.64
N HIS A 76 9.37 11.32 -5.62
CA HIS A 76 9.87 11.70 -6.93
C HIS A 76 8.98 11.05 -7.99
N PRO A 77 7.81 11.64 -8.30
CA PRO A 77 6.95 11.13 -9.35
C PRO A 77 7.76 11.15 -10.63
N LEU A 78 8.27 9.97 -11.02
CA LEU A 78 8.97 9.79 -12.28
C LEU A 78 8.04 10.31 -13.35
N ARG A 79 8.43 11.42 -14.01
CA ARG A 79 7.74 11.91 -15.20
C ARG A 79 7.74 10.73 -16.17
N PRO A 80 6.58 10.25 -16.64
CA PRO A 80 6.59 9.31 -17.75
C PRO A 80 7.28 10.01 -18.93
N ALA A 81 8.31 9.37 -19.46
CA ALA A 81 8.90 9.73 -20.74
C ALA A 81 7.87 9.54 -21.86
#